data_AF-A0A7S0MEM1-F1
#
_entry.id   AF-A0A7S0MEM1-F1
#
_cell.length_a   1.000
_cell.length_b   1.000
_cell.length_c   1.000
_cell.angle_alpha   90.00
_cell.angle_beta   90.00
_cell.angle_gamma   90.00
#
_symmetry.space_group_name_H-M   'P 1'
#
loop_
_entity.id
_entity.type
_entity.pdbx_description
1 polymer ?
#
loop_
_entity_poly.entity_id
_entity_poly.type
_entity_poly.pdbx_seq_one_letter_code
_entity_poly.pdbx_strand_id
1 'polypeptide(L)'
;AGGEEERAGGGGWRERAAFARVDLFLVLAFTAELLVNAYAHWLRAFVSNPWSLLDALIVLLSIASLAPVGLPLRLVLLLRSCRVLRIFGKLRSVSKIFAALYYSLLPMANAFFIIFIIAVLITRRKKTRPKLRIRKQ
;
A
#
# COMPACT_ATOMS: atom_id res chain seq x y z
N ALA A 1 5.71 -12.14 -45.72
CA ALA A 1 4.56 -11.97 -44.81
C ALA A 1 4.92 -10.99 -43.69
N GLY A 2 5.24 -9.74 -44.04
CA GLY A 2 5.76 -8.73 -43.11
C GLY A 2 5.29 -7.35 -43.53
N GLY A 3 3.98 -7.16 -43.66
CA GLY A 3 3.41 -5.94 -44.25
C GLY A 3 2.06 -5.51 -43.69
N GLU A 4 1.63 -6.03 -42.53
CA GLU A 4 0.30 -5.71 -41.96
C GLU A 4 0.34 -5.09 -40.55
N GLU A 5 1.46 -5.10 -39.82
CA GLU A 5 1.55 -4.47 -38.48
C GLU A 5 1.81 -2.95 -38.50
N GLU A 6 2.19 -2.36 -39.64
CA GLU A 6 2.49 -0.91 -39.74
C GLU A 6 1.25 -0.01 -39.94
N ARG A 7 0.03 -0.55 -40.08
CA ARG A 7 -1.16 0.24 -40.41
C ARG A 7 -2.04 0.68 -39.23
N ALA A 8 -1.71 0.32 -37.99
CA ALA A 8 -2.53 0.68 -36.81
C ALA A 8 -1.93 1.76 -35.90
N GLY A 9 -0.84 2.43 -36.31
CA GLY A 9 -0.08 3.35 -35.45
C GLY A 9 -0.27 4.84 -35.74
N GLY A 10 -1.43 5.34 -36.18
CA GLY A 10 -1.52 6.74 -36.63
C GLY A 10 -1.74 7.80 -35.55
N GLY A 11 -2.58 7.53 -34.54
CA GLY A 11 -3.23 8.58 -33.76
C GLY A 11 -2.91 8.67 -32.27
N GLY A 12 -2.37 7.61 -31.66
CA GLY A 12 -2.26 7.50 -30.20
C GLY A 12 -1.05 8.20 -29.57
N TRP A 13 -0.06 8.64 -30.36
CA TRP A 13 1.18 9.23 -29.83
C TRP A 13 0.93 10.55 -29.11
N ARG A 14 0.00 11.35 -29.65
CA ARG A 14 -0.40 12.65 -29.07
C ARG A 14 -1.11 12.46 -27.74
N GLU A 15 -1.99 11.45 -27.65
CA GLU A 15 -2.71 11.11 -26.42
C GLU A 15 -1.75 10.58 -25.35
N ARG A 16 -0.89 9.61 -25.71
CA ARG A 16 0.12 9.06 -24.80
C ARG A 16 1.08 10.13 -24.27
N ALA A 17 1.51 11.06 -25.13
CA ALA A 17 2.37 12.18 -24.73
C ALA A 17 1.62 13.25 -23.91
N ALA A 18 0.32 13.42 -24.12
CA ALA A 18 -0.52 14.30 -23.30
C ALA A 18 -0.67 13.74 -21.88
N PHE A 19 -1.02 12.46 -21.74
CA PHE A 19 -1.13 11.80 -20.45
C PHE A 19 0.20 11.79 -19.69
N ALA A 20 1.32 11.53 -20.38
CA ALA A 20 2.64 11.55 -19.75
C ALA A 20 3.03 12.93 -19.20
N ARG A 21 2.69 14.01 -19.91
CA ARG A 21 2.95 15.39 -19.46
C ARG A 21 2.08 15.77 -18.26
N VAL A 22 0.81 15.38 -18.28
CA VAL A 22 -0.11 15.62 -17.15
C VAL A 22 0.35 14.87 -15.91
N ASP A 23 0.73 13.60 -16.05
CA ASP A 23 1.28 12.80 -14.96
C ASP A 23 2.53 13.44 -14.36
N LEU A 24 3.47 13.88 -15.20
CA LEU A 24 4.69 14.55 -14.75
C LEU A 24 4.38 15.87 -14.03
N PHE A 25 3.48 16.68 -14.58
CA PHE A 25 3.06 17.95 -13.99
C PHE A 25 2.41 17.73 -12.62
N LEU A 26 1.49 16.77 -12.52
CA LEU A 26 0.84 16.43 -11.26
C LEU A 26 1.87 15.95 -10.24
N VAL A 27 2.79 15.07 -10.61
CA VAL A 27 3.86 14.60 -9.71
C VAL A 27 4.72 15.76 -9.22
N LEU A 28 5.14 16.67 -10.11
CA LEU A 28 5.97 17.83 -9.75
C LEU A 28 5.23 18.82 -8.85
N ALA A 29 4.01 19.23 -9.22
CA ALA A 29 3.19 20.17 -8.45
C ALA A 29 2.96 19.64 -7.03
N PHE A 30 2.67 18.36 -6.92
CA PHE A 30 2.48 17.72 -5.64
C PHE A 30 3.75 17.49 -4.83
N THR A 31 4.87 17.25 -5.50
CA THR A 31 6.18 17.16 -4.83
C THR A 31 6.57 18.52 -4.26
N ALA A 32 6.28 19.61 -4.99
CA ALA A 32 6.47 20.98 -4.53
C ALA A 32 5.57 21.31 -3.33
N GLU A 33 4.27 21.00 -3.40
CA GLU A 33 3.33 21.16 -2.28
C GLU A 33 3.83 20.43 -1.02
N LEU A 34 4.31 19.19 -1.18
CA LEU A 34 4.88 18.38 -0.10
C LEU A 34 6.16 19.00 0.48
N LEU A 35 7.07 19.48 -0.37
CA LEU A 35 8.31 20.13 0.01
C LEU A 35 8.06 21.42 0.79
N VAL A 36 7.12 22.25 0.32
CA VAL A 36 6.71 23.48 1.00
C VAL A 36 6.13 23.14 2.38
N ASN A 37 5.27 22.13 2.47
CA ASN A 37 4.68 21.71 3.73
C ASN A 37 5.70 21.08 4.70
N ALA A 38 6.68 20.32 4.18
CA ALA A 38 7.79 19.76 4.95
C ALA A 38 8.78 20.83 5.45
N TYR A 39 8.98 21.89 4.67
CA TYR A 39 9.81 23.03 5.04
C TYR A 39 9.12 23.92 6.08
N ALA A 40 7.81 24.14 5.94
CA ALA A 40 7.00 24.95 6.87
C ALA A 40 6.79 24.25 8.23
N HIS A 41 6.56 22.94 8.23
CA HIS A 41 6.45 22.13 9.44
C HIS A 41 7.73 21.30 9.63
N TRP A 42 8.72 21.88 10.33
CA TRP A 42 9.97 21.23 10.77
C TRP A 42 9.79 19.70 10.92
N LEU A 43 10.65 18.92 10.24
CA LEU A 43 10.60 17.46 10.02
C LEU A 43 9.90 16.59 11.10
N ARG A 44 9.99 16.95 12.38
CA ARG A 44 9.26 16.29 13.47
C ARG A 44 7.73 16.29 13.32
N ALA A 45 7.12 17.42 12.98
CA ALA A 45 5.66 17.48 12.81
C ALA A 45 5.23 16.79 11.51
N PHE A 46 6.08 16.84 10.48
CA PHE A 46 5.84 16.17 9.19
C PHE A 46 5.87 14.64 9.29
N VAL A 47 6.79 14.07 10.09
CA VAL A 47 6.88 12.62 10.33
C VAL A 47 5.77 12.12 11.28
N SER A 48 5.24 12.99 12.15
CA SER A 48 4.16 12.62 13.07
C SER A 48 2.81 12.38 12.37
N ASN A 49 2.61 12.92 11.16
CA ASN A 49 1.39 12.69 10.40
C ASN A 49 1.61 11.51 9.42
N PRO A 50 0.94 10.37 9.62
CA PRO A 50 1.16 9.17 8.79
C PRO A 50 0.82 9.40 7.32
N TRP A 51 -0.04 10.37 7.01
CA TRP A 51 -0.49 10.65 5.66
C TRP A 51 0.54 11.43 4.83
N SER A 52 1.28 12.37 5.45
CA SER A 52 2.38 13.07 4.78
C SER A 52 3.58 12.15 4.56
N LEU A 53 3.82 11.22 5.49
CA LEU A 53 4.89 10.22 5.35
C LEU A 53 4.63 9.25 4.19
N LEU A 54 3.39 8.80 4.03
CA LEU A 54 2.97 7.95 2.91
C LEU A 54 3.17 8.66 1.57
N ASP A 55 2.73 9.92 1.45
CA ASP A 55 2.89 10.71 0.23
C ASP A 55 4.38 10.94 -0.11
N ALA A 56 5.22 11.19 0.90
CA ALA A 56 6.67 11.31 0.74
C ALA A 56 7.33 10.00 0.24
N LEU A 57 6.91 8.85 0.78
CA LEU A 57 7.39 7.54 0.33
C LEU A 57 7.04 7.28 -1.14
N ILE A 58 5.82 7.64 -1.56
CA ILE A 58 5.39 7.47 -2.96
C ILE A 58 6.22 8.34 -3.91
N VAL A 59 6.49 9.60 -3.55
CA VAL A 59 7.35 10.48 -4.36
C VAL A 59 8.77 9.91 -4.45
N LEU A 60 9.33 9.45 -3.33
CA LEU A 60 10.66 8.83 -3.29
C LEU A 60 10.73 7.59 -4.19
N LEU A 61 9.73 6.72 -4.12
CA LEU A 61 9.64 5.53 -4.96
C LEU A 61 9.39 5.88 -6.43
N SER A 62 8.61 6.92 -6.73
CA SER A 62 8.40 7.40 -8.09
C SER A 62 9.69 7.92 -8.70
N ILE A 63 10.51 8.66 -7.95
CA ILE A 63 11.84 9.09 -8.39
C ILE A 63 12.77 7.89 -8.57
N ALA A 64 12.75 6.93 -7.64
CA ALA A 64 13.50 5.69 -7.76
C ALA A 64 13.13 4.89 -9.01
N SER A 65 11.85 4.91 -9.43
CA SER A 65 11.40 4.30 -10.68
C SER A 65 11.92 4.99 -11.95
N LEU A 66 12.36 6.25 -11.88
CA LEU A 66 13.03 6.94 -12.99
C LEU A 66 14.56 6.73 -12.96
N ALA A 67 15.12 6.34 -11.82
CA ALA A 67 16.54 6.06 -11.73
C ALA A 67 16.88 4.76 -12.50
N PRO A 68 18.00 4.71 -13.23
CA PRO A 68 18.42 3.54 -14.03
C PRO A 68 18.90 2.35 -13.18
N VAL A 69 18.56 2.33 -11.89
CA VAL A 69 18.64 1.12 -11.08
C VAL A 69 17.62 0.16 -11.66
N GLY A 70 18.07 -1.03 -12.10
CA GLY A 70 17.24 -2.08 -12.71
C GLY A 70 16.17 -2.62 -11.75
N LEU A 71 15.19 -1.79 -11.42
CA LEU A 71 14.08 -2.16 -10.56
C LEU A 71 13.18 -3.13 -11.31
N PRO A 72 12.70 -4.18 -10.63
CA PRO A 72 11.85 -5.17 -11.28
C PRO A 72 10.59 -4.48 -11.82
N LEU A 73 10.20 -4.82 -13.06
CA LEU A 73 9.01 -4.27 -13.73
C LEU A 73 7.75 -4.33 -12.85
N ARG A 74 7.64 -5.38 -12.03
CA ARG A 74 6.56 -5.56 -11.04
C ARG A 74 6.50 -4.44 -10.00
N LEU A 75 7.64 -3.96 -9.52
CA LEU A 75 7.69 -2.85 -8.59
C LEU A 75 7.25 -1.56 -9.30
N VAL A 76 7.71 -1.30 -10.52
CA VAL A 76 7.26 -0.14 -11.31
C VAL A 76 5.74 -0.14 -11.53
N LEU A 77 5.16 -1.30 -11.82
CA LEU A 77 3.70 -1.49 -11.94
C LEU A 77 2.99 -1.23 -10.61
N LEU A 78 3.52 -1.75 -9.50
CA LEU A 78 2.99 -1.54 -8.16
C LEU A 78 3.09 -0.08 -7.74
N LEU A 79 4.16 0.63 -8.10
CA LEU A 79 4.34 2.05 -7.82
C LEU A 79 3.34 2.90 -8.61
N ARG A 80 3.04 2.52 -9.86
CA ARG A 80 1.97 3.14 -10.64
C ARG A 80 0.60 2.95 -9.98
N SER A 81 0.27 1.75 -9.52
CA SER A 81 -1.03 1.48 -8.87
C SER A 81 -1.12 2.03 -7.44
N CYS A 82 0.00 2.06 -6.70
CA CYS A 82 0.14 2.65 -5.37
C CYS A 82 -0.25 4.14 -5.35
N ARG A 83 -0.14 4.86 -6.48
CA ARG A 83 -0.61 6.25 -6.61
C ARG A 83 -2.09 6.42 -6.24
N VAL A 84 -2.93 5.39 -6.38
CA VAL A 84 -4.34 5.45 -5.92
C VAL A 84 -4.45 5.66 -4.42
N LEU A 85 -3.48 5.13 -3.66
CA LEU A 85 -3.45 5.24 -2.19
C LEU A 85 -3.29 6.68 -1.72
N ARG A 86 -2.72 7.53 -2.57
CA ARG A 86 -2.61 8.97 -2.33
C ARG A 86 -3.96 9.65 -2.10
N ILE A 87 -5.00 9.22 -2.82
CA ILE A 87 -6.33 9.83 -2.75
C ILE A 87 -6.88 9.67 -1.33
N PHE A 88 -6.60 8.54 -0.68
CA PHE A 88 -7.02 8.27 0.69
C PHE A 88 -6.39 9.21 1.72
N GLY A 89 -5.19 9.73 1.46
CA GLY A 89 -4.54 10.71 2.34
C GLY A 89 -5.09 12.13 2.25
N LYS A 90 -5.70 12.49 1.11
CA LYS A 90 -6.35 13.81 0.96
C LYS A 90 -7.78 13.81 1.49
N LEU A 91 -8.44 12.66 1.46
CA LEU A 91 -9.80 12.51 1.94
C LEU A 91 -9.81 12.35 3.46
N ARG A 92 -9.94 13.48 4.17
CA ARG A 92 -10.03 13.54 5.65
C ARG A 92 -11.08 12.59 6.25
N SER A 93 -12.14 12.29 5.50
CA SER A 93 -13.16 11.32 5.89
C SER A 93 -12.61 9.89 5.92
N VAL A 94 -11.88 9.49 4.88
CA VAL A 94 -11.28 8.14 4.78
C VAL A 94 -10.22 7.94 5.85
N SER A 95 -9.41 8.96 6.12
CA SER A 95 -8.41 8.90 7.18
C SER A 95 -9.01 8.61 8.57
N LYS A 96 -10.19 9.15 8.87
CA LYS A 96 -10.91 8.88 10.12
C LYS A 96 -11.36 7.42 10.21
N ILE A 97 -11.82 6.84 9.10
CA ILE A 97 -12.21 5.42 9.05
C ILE A 97 -11.00 4.54 9.35
N PHE A 98 -9.85 4.80 8.73
CA PHE A 98 -8.63 4.05 9.01
C PHE A 98 -8.16 4.23 10.45
N ALA A 99 -8.28 5.44 11.02
CA ALA A 99 -7.96 5.66 12.43
C ALA A 99 -8.87 4.85 13.36
N ALA A 100 -10.19 4.87 13.13
CA ALA A 100 -11.13 4.07 13.90
C ALA A 100 -10.86 2.55 13.76
N LEU A 101 -10.54 2.10 12.55
CA LEU A 101 -10.14 0.72 12.29
C LEU A 101 -8.88 0.38 13.09
N TYR A 102 -7.86 1.23 13.05
CA TYR A 102 -6.63 1.03 13.80
C TYR A 102 -6.86 0.95 15.31
N TYR A 103 -7.68 1.84 15.87
CA TYR A 103 -8.04 1.79 17.29
C TYR A 103 -8.83 0.53 17.65
N SER A 104 -9.64 -0.01 16.73
CA SER A 104 -10.37 -1.27 16.95
C SER A 104 -9.51 -2.52 16.82
N LEU A 105 -8.39 -2.46 16.08
CA LEU A 105 -7.48 -3.59 15.91
C LEU A 105 -6.78 -3.98 17.23
N LEU A 106 -6.47 -3.01 18.08
CA LEU A 106 -5.81 -3.25 19.37
C LEU A 106 -6.64 -4.14 20.33
N PRO A 107 -7.92 -3.85 20.64
CA PRO A 107 -8.75 -4.73 21.44
C PRO A 107 -9.06 -6.06 20.73
N MET A 108 -9.20 -6.06 19.40
CA MET A 108 -9.38 -7.29 18.64
C MET A 108 -8.18 -8.22 18.80
N ALA A 109 -6.96 -7.69 18.71
CA ALA A 109 -5.74 -8.46 18.90
C ALA A 109 -5.73 -9.15 20.28
N ASN A 110 -6.10 -8.44 21.35
CA ASN A 110 -6.21 -9.03 22.69
C ASN A 110 -7.24 -10.18 22.74
N ALA A 111 -8.41 -10.01 22.13
CA ALA A 111 -9.42 -11.07 22.06
C ALA A 111 -8.93 -12.29 21.24
N PHE A 112 -8.26 -12.04 20.11
CA PHE A 112 -7.62 -13.07 19.30
C PHE A 112 -6.55 -13.84 20.10
N PHE A 113 -5.73 -13.15 20.89
CA PHE A 113 -4.73 -13.79 21.74
C PHE A 113 -5.36 -14.72 22.79
N ILE A 114 -6.43 -14.29 23.46
CA ILE A 114 -7.14 -15.12 24.45
C ILE A 114 -7.71 -16.38 23.79
N ILE A 115 -8.41 -16.22 22.66
CA ILE A 115 -8.99 -17.35 21.91
C ILE A 115 -7.87 -18.30 21.44
N PHE A 116 -6.76 -17.76 20.94
CA PHE A 116 -5.62 -18.54 20.50
C PHE A 116 -5.02 -19.39 21.65
N ILE A 117 -4.85 -18.81 22.84
CA ILE A 117 -4.37 -19.52 24.03
C ILE A 117 -5.34 -20.65 24.41
N ILE A 118 -6.65 -20.38 24.45
CA ILE A 118 -7.67 -21.38 24.79
C ILE A 118 -7.69 -22.52 23.76
N ALA A 119 -7.62 -22.19 22.46
CA ALA A 119 -7.59 -23.18 21.39
C ALA A 119 -6.36 -24.10 21.49
N VAL A 120 -5.19 -23.54 21.79
CA VAL A 120 -3.96 -24.32 22.06
C VAL A 120 -4.14 -25.21 23.28
N LEU A 121 -4.69 -24.69 24.38
CA LEU A 121 -4.92 -25.46 25.60
C LEU A 121 -5.87 -26.65 25.36
N ILE A 122 -7.01 -26.42 24.71
CA ILE A 122 -7.98 -27.48 24.39
C ILE A 122 -7.37 -28.52 23.47
N THR A 123 -6.62 -28.10 22.45
CA THR A 123 -5.95 -29.01 21.51
C THR A 123 -4.88 -29.85 22.22
N ARG A 124 -4.11 -29.23 23.12
CA ARG A 124 -3.16 -29.94 23.99
C ARG A 124 -3.90 -30.97 24.86
N ARG A 125 -5.02 -30.60 25.50
CA ARG A 125 -5.85 -31.50 26.32
C ARG A 125 -6.45 -32.66 25.52
N LYS A 126 -6.87 -32.44 24.27
CA LYS A 126 -7.38 -33.48 23.37
C LYS A 126 -6.30 -34.50 23.00
N LYS A 127 -5.05 -34.04 22.81
CA LYS A 127 -3.91 -34.92 22.51
C LYS A 127 -3.46 -35.75 23.72
N THR A 128 -3.71 -35.29 24.96
CA THR A 128 -3.37 -36.00 26.21
C THR A 128 -4.46 -36.95 26.72
N ARG A 129 -5.62 -37.09 26.05
CA ARG A 129 -6.53 -38.20 26.36
C ARG A 129 -6.15 -39.40 25.49
N PRO A 130 -5.31 -40.34 25.95
CA PRO A 130 -5.15 -41.60 25.24
C PRO A 130 -6.54 -42.23 25.12
N LYS A 131 -6.91 -42.64 23.92
CA LYS A 131 -8.10 -43.47 23.69
C LYS A 131 -7.98 -44.67 24.62
N LEU A 132 -8.70 -44.67 25.75
CA LEU A 132 -8.96 -45.91 26.46
C LEU A 132 -9.77 -46.76 25.49
N ARG A 133 -9.08 -47.65 24.77
CA ARG A 133 -9.67 -48.71 23.96
C ARG A 133 -10.56 -49.49 24.92
N ILE A 134 -11.86 -49.30 24.80
CA ILE A 134 -12.84 -50.23 25.36
C ILE A 134 -12.64 -51.53 24.58
N ARG A 135 -11.90 -52.44 25.18
CA ARG A 135 -11.88 -53.85 24.80
C ARG A 135 -12.95 -54.51 25.67
N LYS A 136 -14.11 -54.79 25.09
CA LYS A 136 -15.09 -55.77 25.56
C LYS A 136 -15.58 -56.47 24.29
N GLN A 137 -15.06 -57.68 24.08
CA GLN A 137 -15.77 -58.94 24.26
C GLN A 137 -16.92 -59.07 23.28
#